data_AF-D6C574-F1
#
_entry.id   AF-D6C574-F1
#
_cell.length_a   1.000
_cell.length_b   1.000
_cell.length_c   1.000
_cell.angle_alpha   90.00
_cell.angle_beta   90.00
_cell.angle_gamma   90.00
#
_symmetry.space_group_name_H-M   'P 1'
#
loop_
_entity.id
_entity.type
_entity.pdbx_description
1 polymer ?
#
loop_
_entity_poly.entity_id
_entity_poly.type
_entity_poly.pdbx_seq_one_letter_code
_entity_poly.pdbx_strand_id
1 'polypeptide(L)' 'GGSLHGKFVDATPFRDALKKPNGEKESKSSLLVDDLGSMLKEKGFNYYGTETLYSGSLGVELQCE' A
#
# COMPACT_ATOMS: atom_id res chain seq x y z
N GLY A 1 1.02 -4.63 -2.90
CA GLY A 1 0.35 -5.65 -2.07
C GLY A 1 0.16 -6.97 -2.77
N GLY A 2 -0.69 -6.99 -3.80
CA GLY A 2 -1.08 -8.23 -4.51
C GLY A 2 0.09 -9.04 -5.02
N SER A 3 0.99 -8.46 -5.81
CA SER A 3 2.15 -9.17 -6.39
C SER A 3 3.10 -9.74 -5.33
N LEU A 4 3.31 -9.03 -4.22
CA LEU A 4 4.17 -9.49 -3.12
C LEU A 4 3.60 -10.69 -2.36
N HIS A 5 2.28 -10.87 -2.41
CA HIS A 5 1.58 -11.97 -1.74
C HIS A 5 1.02 -13.01 -2.71
N GLY A 6 1.13 -12.80 -4.02
CA GLY A 6 0.47 -13.62 -5.04
C GLY A 6 -1.05 -13.63 -4.92
N LYS A 7 -1.67 -12.53 -4.47
CA LYS A 7 -3.11 -12.46 -4.17
C LYS A 7 -3.81 -11.37 -4.99
N PHE A 8 -5.07 -11.62 -5.32
CA PHE A 8 -5.99 -10.59 -5.80
C PHE A 8 -6.25 -9.56 -4.68
N VAL A 9 -6.29 -8.27 -5.05
CA VAL A 9 -6.63 -7.17 -4.14
C VAL A 9 -7.99 -6.63 -4.57
N ASP A 10 -8.97 -6.72 -3.68
CA ASP A 10 -10.28 -6.13 -3.89
C ASP A 10 -10.22 -4.61 -3.70
N ALA A 11 -10.56 -3.87 -4.75
CA ALA A 11 -10.57 -2.41 -4.79
C ALA A 11 -12.00 -1.84 -4.82
N THR A 12 -13.00 -2.59 -4.34
CA THR A 12 -14.39 -2.13 -4.26
C THR A 12 -14.46 -0.79 -3.49
N PRO A 13 -14.96 0.30 -4.11
CA PRO A 13 -15.04 1.60 -3.46
C PRO A 13 -15.90 1.58 -2.20
N PHE A 14 -15.53 2.38 -1.20
CA PHE A 14 -16.29 2.58 0.05
C PHE A 14 -16.58 1.28 0.83
N ARG A 15 -15.80 0.22 0.60
CA ARG A 15 -15.97 -1.07 1.28
C ARG A 15 -16.01 -0.93 2.80
N ASP A 16 -15.18 -0.04 3.33
CA ASP A 16 -15.11 0.21 4.78
C ASP A 16 -16.29 1.07 5.27
N ALA A 17 -16.85 1.95 4.42
CA ALA A 17 -18.02 2.75 4.79
C ALA A 17 -19.33 1.93 4.85
N LEU A 18 -19.33 0.69 4.34
CA LEU A 18 -20.46 -0.22 4.44
C LEU A 18 -20.56 -0.74 5.88
N LYS A 19 -21.57 -0.25 6.61
CA LYS A 19 -21.91 -0.76 7.95
C LYS A 19 -22.10 -2.28 7.89
N LYS A 20 -21.33 -3.02 8.69
CA LYS A 20 -21.59 -4.44 8.91
C LYS A 20 -23.01 -4.61 9.46
N PRO A 21 -23.74 -5.68 9.08
CA PRO A 21 -25.14 -5.89 9.44
C PRO A 21 -25.40 -5.91 10.96
N ASN A 22 -24.37 -6.12 11.77
CA ASN A 22 -24.48 -6.22 13.24
C ASN A 22 -24.15 -4.92 14.01
N GLY A 23 -23.99 -3.77 13.34
CA GLY A 23 -23.92 -2.47 14.03
C GLY A 23 -22.70 -2.25 14.94
N GLU A 24 -21.67 -3.09 14.83
CA GLU A 24 -20.40 -2.90 15.54
C GLU A 24 -19.73 -1.60 15.10
N LYS A 25 -19.40 -0.74 16.07
CA LYS A 25 -18.63 0.50 15.81
C LYS A 25 -17.27 0.11 15.24
N GLU A 26 -16.94 0.65 14.08
CA GLU A 26 -15.60 0.54 13.51
C GLU A 26 -14.58 1.06 14.54
N SER A 27 -13.76 0.14 15.06
CA SER A 27 -12.48 0.48 15.66
C SER A 27 -11.73 1.36 14.66
N LYS A 28 -11.24 2.53 15.11
CA LYS A 28 -10.48 3.50 14.30
C LYS A 28 -9.59 2.72 13.31
N SER A 29 -10.02 2.64 12.06
CA SER A 29 -9.27 1.94 11.03
C SER A 29 -7.98 2.72 10.84
N SER A 30 -6.85 2.02 10.88
CA SER A 30 -5.62 2.53 10.30
C SER A 30 -5.93 3.05 8.89
N LEU A 31 -5.28 4.14 8.48
CA LEU A 31 -5.47 4.59 7.10
C LEU A 31 -5.01 3.47 6.17
N LEU A 32 -5.67 3.30 5.03
CA LEU A 32 -5.28 2.28 4.04
C LEU A 32 -3.80 2.35 3.66
N VAL A 33 -3.27 3.59 3.63
CA VAL A 33 -1.85 3.87 3.39
C VAL A 33 -0.97 3.22 4.46
N ASP A 34 -1.40 3.21 5.72
CA ASP A 34 -0.62 2.64 6.82
C ASP A 34 -0.58 1.12 6.78
N ASP A 35 -1.70 0.49 6.45
CA ASP A 35 -1.78 -0.96 6.27
C ASP A 35 -0.90 -1.41 5.10
N LEU A 36 -1.02 -0.72 3.96
CA LEU A 36 -0.23 -1.03 2.77
C LEU A 36 1.25 -0.73 2.99
N GLY A 37 1.57 0.38 3.64
CA GLY A 37 2.95 0.79 3.88
C GLY A 37 3.67 -0.12 4.86
N SER A 38 2.99 -0.55 5.92
CA SER A 38 3.53 -1.54 6.87
C SER A 38 3.81 -2.87 6.16
N MET A 39 2.90 -3.30 5.30
CA MET A 39 3.06 -4.51 4.49
C MET A 39 4.22 -4.40 3.48
N LEU A 40 4.40 -3.26 2.81
CA LEU A 40 5.54 -3.02 1.92
C LEU A 40 6.87 -3.08 2.69
N LYS A 41 6.91 -2.42 3.85
CA LYS A 41 8.08 -2.39 4.73
C LYS A 41 8.49 -3.77 5.22
N GLU A 42 7.53 -4.63 5.58
CA GLU A 42 7.79 -6.03 5.97
C GLU A 42 8.49 -6.83 4.85
N LYS A 43 8.22 -6.49 3.59
CA LYS A 43 8.82 -7.15 2.41
C LYS A 43 10.10 -6.48 1.92
N GLY A 44 10.64 -5.50 2.65
CA GLY A 44 11.88 -4.82 2.29
C GLY A 44 11.71 -3.67 1.29
N PHE A 45 10.49 -3.26 1.00
CA PHE A 45 10.19 -2.09 0.16
C PHE A 45 10.06 -0.83 1.01
N ASN A 46 10.09 0.35 0.37
CA ASN A 46 9.77 1.60 1.05
C ASN A 46 8.30 1.61 1.49
N TYR A 47 8.04 2.18 2.67
CA TYR A 47 6.69 2.31 3.22
C TYR A 47 5.72 3.05 2.30
N TYR A 48 6.19 4.08 1.60
CA TYR A 48 5.36 4.86 0.68
C TYR A 48 5.33 4.30 -0.74
N GLY A 49 5.94 3.12 -0.98
CA GLY A 49 6.03 2.49 -2.30
C GLY A 49 6.97 3.20 -3.28
N THR A 50 7.81 4.12 -2.80
CA THR A 50 8.88 4.73 -3.61
C THR A 50 10.07 3.78 -3.73
N GLU A 51 10.78 3.85 -4.85
CA GLU A 51 11.93 3.00 -5.12
C GLU A 51 13.06 3.83 -5.74
N THR A 52 14.30 3.48 -5.41
CA THR A 52 15.47 4.06 -6.07
C THR A 52 15.54 3.50 -7.49
N LEU A 53 15.50 4.41 -8.47
CA LEU A 53 15.62 4.09 -9.88
C LEU A 53 16.92 4.65 -10.44
N TYR A 54 17.44 3.99 -11.48
CA TYR A 54 18.64 4.42 -12.19
C TYR A 54 18.29 4.75 -13.65
N SER A 55 18.90 5.82 -14.16
CA SER A 55 18.79 6.18 -15.57
C SER A 55 19.38 5.08 -16.44
N GLY A 56 18.57 4.50 -17.34
CA GLY A 56 19.04 3.46 -18.26
C GLY A 56 20.06 3.96 -19.29
N SER A 57 20.16 5.27 -19.52
CA SER A 57 21.13 5.86 -20.46
C SER A 57 22.40 6.37 -19.77
N LEU A 58 22.27 7.01 -18.60
CA LEU A 58 23.39 7.64 -17.90
C LEU A 58 23.97 6.76 -16.78
N GLY A 59 23.23 5.73 -16.33
CA GLY A 59 23.64 4.86 -15.23
C GLY A 59 23.66 5.52 -13.85
N VAL A 60 23.11 6.73 -13.73
CA VAL A 60 23.07 7.50 -12.48
C VAL A 60 21.72 7.36 -11.79
N GLU A 61 21.71 7.48 -10.46
CA GLU A 61 20.50 7.49 -9.65
C GLU A 61 19.60 8.68 -10.00
N LEU A 62 18.30 8.42 -10.17
CA LEU A 62 17.30 9.45 -10.42
C LEU A 62 17.01 10.19 -9.10
N GLN A 63 17.15 11.51 -9.12
CA GLN A 63 16.80 12.36 -7.98
C GLN A 63 15.29 12.64 -8.01
N CYS A 64 14.64 12.52 -6.86
CA CYS A 64 13.24 12.92 -6.67
C CYS A 64 13.17 14.35 -6.12
N GLU A 65 12.19 15.13 -6.57
CA GLU A 65 11.82 16.43 -5.97
C GLU A 65 10.73 16.27 -4.90
#